data_AF-A0A7C7KJL8-F1
#
_entry.id   AF-A0A7C7KJL8-F1
#
_cell.length_a   1.000
_cell.length_b   1.000
_cell.length_c   1.000
_cell.angle_alpha   90.00
_cell.angle_beta   90.00
_cell.angle_gamma   90.00
#
_symmetry.space_group_name_H-M   'P 1'
#
loop_
_entity.id
_entity.type
_entity.pdbx_description
1 polymer ?
#
loop_
_entity_poly.entity_id
_entity_poly.type
_entity_poly.pdbx_seq_one_letter_code
_entity_poly.pdbx_strand_id
1 'polypeptide(L)' 'MIVFTSDHGDLCGEHGRLNKGVPYEGSARIPFLVSCPGKLPAGTTVKEALGTVDFFPTALKLL' A
#
# COMPACT_ATOMS: atom_id res chain seq x y z
N MET A 1 8.75 -11.83 7.79
CA MET A 1 7.75 -11.09 7.00
C MET A 1 8.49 -10.25 5.97
N ILE A 2 8.03 -10.23 4.73
CA ILE A 2 8.52 -9.36 3.66
C ILE A 2 7.36 -8.46 3.24
N VAL A 3 7.61 -7.16 3.14
CA VAL A 3 6.62 -6.16 2.72
C VAL A 3 7.16 -5.45 1.47
N PHE A 4 6.34 -5.33 0.44
CA PHE A 4 6.60 -4.51 -0.73
C PHE A 4 5.51 -3.45 -0.85
N THR A 5 5.92 -2.19 -0.92
CA THR A 5 5.03 -1.02 -0.94
C THR A 5 5.71 0.18 -1.59
N SER A 6 4.97 1.27 -1.76
CA SER A 6 5.49 2.60 -2.07
C SER A 6 5.08 3.61 -0.98
N ASP A 7 5.70 4.79 -0.94
CA ASP A 7 5.24 5.92 -0.10
C ASP A 7 4.18 6.77 -0.80
N HIS A 8 4.14 6.74 -2.14
CA HIS A 8 3.12 7.34 -3.00
C HIS A 8 3.12 6.73 -4.41
N GLY A 9 2.15 7.11 -5.23
CA GLY A 9 2.17 6.90 -6.69
C GLY A 9 2.61 8.14 -7.47
N ASP A 10 2.42 8.12 -8.79
CA ASP A 10 2.66 9.24 -9.71
C ASP A 10 1.47 9.36 -10.66
N LEU A 11 0.98 10.59 -10.85
CA LEU A 11 -0.11 10.88 -11.79
C LEU A 11 0.29 10.62 -13.24
N CYS A 12 1.58 10.64 -13.60
CA CYS A 12 2.03 10.30 -14.96
C CYS A 12 1.30 11.05 -16.10
N GLY A 13 0.83 12.28 -15.86
CA GLY A 13 0.06 13.07 -16.83
C GLY A 13 -1.46 13.02 -16.63
N GLU A 14 -1.98 12.16 -15.74
CA GLU A 14 -3.39 12.15 -15.34
C GLU A 14 -3.84 13.52 -14.86
N HIS A 15 -5.03 13.93 -15.27
CA HIS A 15 -5.59 15.26 -14.96
C HIS A 15 -4.67 16.44 -15.36
N GLY A 16 -3.77 16.25 -16.34
CA GLY A 16 -2.81 17.26 -16.76
C GLY A 16 -1.73 17.55 -15.71
N ARG A 17 -1.48 16.60 -14.80
CA ARG A 17 -0.56 16.73 -13.68
C ARG A 17 0.53 15.67 -13.73
N LEU A 18 1.71 16.04 -13.26
CA LEU A 18 2.85 15.13 -13.04
C LEU A 18 3.08 14.96 -11.54
N ASN A 19 3.75 13.87 -11.16
CA ASN A 19 4.16 13.56 -9.80
C ASN A 19 2.95 13.35 -8.86
N LYS A 20 3.21 13.40 -7.55
CA LYS A 20 2.25 13.32 -6.45
C LYS A 20 1.77 14.68 -5.99
N GLY A 21 0.80 14.70 -5.07
CA GLY A 21 0.47 15.89 -4.26
C GLY A 21 -1.01 16.25 -4.22
N VAL A 22 -1.85 15.40 -4.78
CA VAL A 22 -3.31 15.51 -4.75
C VAL A 22 -3.91 14.14 -4.44
N PRO A 23 -5.09 14.04 -3.81
CA PRO A 23 -5.66 12.77 -3.36
C PRO A 23 -6.34 11.98 -4.49
N TYR A 24 -5.77 12.00 -5.70
CA TYR A 24 -6.23 11.15 -6.80
C TYR A 24 -5.58 9.78 -6.72
N GLU A 25 -6.23 8.79 -7.33
CA GLU A 25 -5.83 7.39 -7.26
C GLU A 25 -4.38 7.17 -7.69
N GLY A 26 -3.97 7.74 -8.83
CA GLY A 26 -2.58 7.64 -9.31
C GLY A 26 -1.53 8.20 -8.34
N SER A 27 -1.88 9.17 -7.48
CA SER A 27 -0.96 9.72 -6.48
C SER A 27 -1.05 9.02 -5.11
N ALA A 28 -2.25 8.60 -4.70
CA ALA A 28 -2.54 8.19 -3.32
C ALA A 28 -2.66 6.67 -3.15
N ARG A 29 -3.07 5.93 -4.18
CA ARG A 29 -3.23 4.48 -4.12
C ARG A 29 -1.90 3.81 -4.44
N ILE A 30 -1.32 3.17 -3.43
CA ILE A 30 -0.02 2.48 -3.50
C ILE A 30 -0.21 0.95 -3.49
N PRO A 31 0.73 0.18 -4.05
CA PRO A 31 0.76 -1.25 -3.84
C PRO A 31 1.05 -1.56 -2.37
N PHE A 32 0.42 -2.59 -1.81
CA PHE A 32 0.76 -3.11 -0.49
C PHE A 32 0.67 -4.64 -0.50
N LEU A 33 1.84 -5.29 -0.58
CA LEU A 33 1.97 -6.74 -0.65
C LEU A 33 2.75 -7.23 0.57
N VAL A 34 2.21 -8.23 1.27
CA VAL A 34 2.85 -8.82 2.46
C VAL A 34 2.97 -10.33 2.27
N SER A 35 4.19 -10.85 2.48
CA SER A 35 4.46 -12.29 2.57
C SER A 35 4.93 -12.63 3.98
N CYS A 36 4.17 -13.48 4.67
CA CYS A 36 4.55 -14.03 5.97
C CYS A 36 4.11 -15.50 6.08
N PRO A 37 4.91 -16.44 5.56
CA PRO A 37 4.62 -17.86 5.61
C PRO A 37 4.34 -18.33 7.05
N GLY A 38 3.34 -19.18 7.23
CA GLY A 38 2.93 -19.71 8.54
C GLY A 38 2.14 -18.74 9.42
N LYS A 39 2.07 -17.45 9.09
CA LYS A 39 1.23 -16.46 9.83
C LYS A 39 0.07 -15.91 9.00
N LEU A 40 0.21 -15.81 7.67
CA LEU A 40 -0.83 -15.26 6.79
C LEU A 40 -1.29 -16.29 5.73
N PRO A 41 -2.59 -16.38 5.43
CA PRO A 41 -3.10 -17.21 4.35
C PRO A 41 -2.71 -16.64 2.97
N ALA A 42 -2.14 -17.50 2.12
CA ALA A 42 -1.74 -17.14 0.76
C ALA A 42 -2.96 -16.81 -0.12
N GLY A 43 -2.78 -15.92 -1.10
CA GLY A 43 -3.84 -15.52 -2.04
C GLY A 43 -4.92 -14.60 -1.46
N THR A 44 -4.77 -14.18 -0.20
CA THR A 44 -5.72 -13.26 0.45
C THR A 44 -5.67 -11.88 -0.20
N THR A 45 -6.84 -11.35 -0.57
CA THR A 45 -6.99 -9.98 -1.07
C THR A 45 -7.84 -9.18 -0.10
N VAL A 46 -7.29 -8.08 0.40
CA VAL A 46 -7.96 -7.11 1.26
C VAL A 46 -8.55 -6.01 0.36
N LYS A 47 -9.83 -5.68 0.52
CA LYS A 47 -10.55 -4.70 -0.34
C LYS A 47 -10.86 -3.40 0.40
N GLU A 48 -10.66 -3.40 1.70
CA GLU A 48 -10.83 -2.27 2.60
C GLU A 48 -9.78 -1.19 2.30
N ALA A 49 -10.18 0.08 2.43
CA ALA A 49 -9.24 1.18 2.37
C ALA A 49 -8.38 1.19 3.64
N LEU A 50 -7.06 1.27 3.45
CA LEU A 50 -6.06 1.31 4.52
C LEU A 50 -5.10 2.47 4.29
N GLY A 51 -4.45 2.92 5.36
CA GLY A 51 -3.45 3.98 5.32
C GLY A 51 -2.05 3.47 5.66
N THR A 52 -1.03 4.27 5.32
CA THR A 52 0.37 4.00 5.70
C THR A 52 0.58 3.97 7.22
N VAL A 53 -0.30 4.62 7.98
CA VAL A 53 -0.33 4.60 9.45
C VAL A 53 -0.60 3.20 10.03
N ASP A 54 -1.25 2.32 9.26
CA ASP A 54 -1.58 0.96 9.69
C ASP A 54 -0.40 -0.01 9.59
N PHE A 55 0.69 0.39 8.91
CA PHE A 55 1.82 -0.50 8.63
C PHE A 55 2.56 -0.91 9.90
N PHE A 56 2.87 0.05 10.78
CA PHE A 56 3.58 -0.21 12.02
C PHE A 56 2.82 -1.12 12.99
N PRO A 57 1.55 -0.84 13.36
CA PRO A 57 0.80 -1.73 14.25
C PRO A 57 0.57 -3.12 13.62
N THR A 58 0.46 -3.22 12.30
CA THR A 58 0.36 -4.51 11.59
C THR A 58 1.67 -5.30 11.70
N ALA A 59 2.81 -4.65 11.47
CA ALA A 59 4.11 -5.29 11.60
C ALA A 59 4.35 -5.81 13.01
N LEU A 60 4.04 -5.01 14.05
CA LEU A 60 4.19 -5.43 15.44
C LEU A 60 3.32 -6.65 15.80
N LYS A 61 2.09 -6.74 15.28
CA LYS A 61 1.22 -7.91 15.50
C LYS A 61 1.72 -9.18 14.81
N LEU A 62 2.54 -9.04 13.78
CA LEU A 62 3.05 -10.15 12.97
C LEU A 62 4.50 -10.55 13.31
N LEU A 63 5.19 -9.80 14.17
CA LEU A 63 6.41 -10.28 14.84
C LEU A 63 6.05 -11.39 15.84
#